data_AF-A0A5N9HFR5-F1
#
_entry.id   AF-A0A5N9HFR5-F1
#
_cell.length_a   1.000
_cell.length_b   1.000
_cell.length_c   1.000
_cell.angle_alpha   90.00
_cell.angle_beta   90.00
_cell.angle_gamma   90.00
#
_symmetry.space_group_name_H-M   'P 1'
#
loop_
_entity.id
_entity.type
_entity.pdbx_description
1 polymer ?
#
loop_
_entity_poly.entity_id
_entity_poly.type
_entity_poly.pdbx_seq_one_letter_code
_entity_poly.pdbx_strand_id
1 'polypeptide(L)' 'MQSCQVCGNPVTDSIEQETGRTMSGAKEIDPTAGTKRFWGGKWYHFDTLVCRSKFESSPNSYLEA' A
#
# COMPACT_ATOMS: atom_id res chain seq x y z
N MET A 1 5.86 12.85 1.45
CA MET A 1 5.64 11.86 2.53
C MET A 1 4.24 11.34 2.36
N GLN A 2 4.10 10.07 1.98
CA GLN A 2 2.79 9.45 1.79
C GLN A 2 2.26 9.03 3.17
N SER A 3 0.96 9.12 3.40
CA SER A 3 0.33 8.71 4.65
C SER A 3 -0.60 7.53 4.40
N CYS A 4 -0.73 6.66 5.41
CA CYS A 4 -1.65 5.54 5.34
C CYS A 4 -3.08 6.04 5.36
N GLN A 5 -3.90 5.64 4.39
CA GLN A 5 -5.29 6.10 4.27
C GLN A 5 -6.18 5.65 5.45
N VAL A 6 -5.77 4.61 6.20
CA VAL A 6 -6.57 4.05 7.30
C VAL A 6 -6.17 4.59 8.67
N CYS A 7 -4.87 4.73 8.94
CA CYS A 7 -4.37 5.12 10.27
C CYS A 7 -3.64 6.46 10.29
N GLY A 8 -3.37 7.08 9.15
CA GLY A 8 -2.64 8.36 9.04
C GLY A 8 -1.13 8.27 9.30
N ASN A 9 -0.61 7.10 9.69
CA ASN A 9 0.83 6.89 9.90
C ASN A 9 1.62 7.21 8.63
N PRO A 10 2.85 7.76 8.76
CA PRO A 10 3.71 7.97 7.60
C PRO A 10 4.05 6.62 6.96
N VAL A 11 3.86 6.54 5.65
CA VAL A 11 4.32 5.43 4.82
C VAL A 11 5.61 5.85 4.15
N THR A 12 6.64 5.02 4.30
CA THR A 12 7.91 5.23 3.62
C THR A 12 7.81 4.80 2.16
N ASP A 13 8.61 5.41 1.29
CA ASP A 13 8.74 4.99 -0.12
C ASP A 13 9.33 3.57 -0.29
N SER A 14 9.71 2.93 0.81
CA SER A 14 10.20 1.54 0.86
C SER A 14 9.20 0.52 0.30
N ILE A 15 7.89 0.84 0.25
CA ILE A 15 6.88 -0.03 -0.36
C ILE A 15 7.07 -0.24 -1.87
N GLU A 16 7.81 0.65 -2.53
CA GLU A 16 8.19 0.50 -3.93
C GLU A 16 9.64 0.06 -4.09
N GLN A 17 10.34 -0.27 -3.01
CA GLN A 17 11.73 -0.71 -3.10
C GLN A 17 11.79 -2.13 -3.68
N GLU A 18 12.62 -2.30 -4.71
CA GLU A 18 12.92 -3.61 -5.27
C GLU A 18 13.73 -4.42 -4.24
N THR A 19 13.20 -5.55 -3.77
CA THR A 19 13.94 -6.49 -2.94
C THR A 19 14.59 -7.59 -3.75
N GLY A 20 14.10 -7.81 -4.97
CA GLY A 20 14.62 -8.80 -5.89
C GLY A 20 13.88 -8.78 -7.21
N ARG A 21 14.15 -9.78 -8.04
CA ARG A 21 13.41 -10.02 -9.29
C ARG A 21 13.08 -11.50 -9.39
N THR A 22 11.88 -11.82 -9.86
CA THR A 22 11.50 -13.19 -10.16
C THR A 22 12.30 -13.71 -11.36
N MET A 23 12.33 -15.04 -11.56
CA MET A 23 13.03 -15.66 -12.70
C MET A 23 12.58 -15.12 -14.07
N SER A 24 11.33 -14.63 -14.15
CA SER A 24 10.75 -14.02 -15.36
C SER A 24 10.97 -12.50 -15.44
N GLY A 25 11.79 -11.92 -14.56
CA GLY A 25 12.17 -10.50 -14.57
C GLY A 25 11.19 -9.53 -13.90
N ALA A 26 10.14 -10.04 -13.23
CA ALA A 26 9.21 -9.18 -12.50
C ALA A 26 9.84 -8.67 -11.20
N LYS A 27 9.64 -7.39 -10.89
CA LYS A 27 10.10 -6.78 -9.63
C LYS A 27 9.42 -7.46 -8.43
N GLU A 28 10.24 -7.91 -7.50
CA GLU A 28 9.80 -8.35 -6.18
C GLU A 28 9.88 -7.17 -5.22
N ILE A 29 8.83 -7.00 -4.42
CA ILE A 29 8.74 -5.98 -3.38
C ILE A 29 8.45 -6.69 -2.05
N ASP A 30 8.96 -6.15 -0.96
CA ASP A 30 8.70 -6.69 0.37
C ASP A 30 7.34 -6.20 0.89
N PRO A 31 6.35 -7.10 1.09
CA PRO A 31 5.05 -6.72 1.61
C PRO A 31 5.09 -6.28 3.09
N THR A 32 6.19 -6.51 3.80
CA THR A 32 6.38 -6.05 5.19
C THR A 32 6.85 -4.61 5.28
N ALA A 33 7.45 -4.06 4.22
CA ALA A 33 7.78 -2.64 4.11
C ALA A 33 6.52 -1.76 3.93
N GLY A 34 5.37 -2.38 3.70
CA GLY A 34 4.07 -1.77 3.47
C GLY A 34 3.50 -2.20 2.12
N THR A 35 2.34 -1.68 1.74
CA THR A 35 1.62 -2.11 0.54
C THR A 35 0.87 -0.95 -0.10
N LYS A 36 0.58 -1.07 -1.40
CA LYS A 36 -0.31 -0.16 -2.12
C LYS A 36 -1.49 -0.90 -2.75
N ARG A 37 -2.60 -0.21 -2.92
CA ARG A 37 -3.80 -0.71 -3.61
C ARG A 37 -4.30 0.34 -4.60
N PHE A 38 -4.65 -0.11 -5.79
CA PHE A 38 -5.33 0.73 -6.77
C PHE A 38 -6.84 0.67 -6.53
N TRP A 39 -7.48 1.82 -6.39
CA TRP A 39 -8.92 1.96 -6.22
C TRP A 39 -9.41 3.27 -6.86
N GLY A 40 -10.49 3.23 -7.63
CA GLY A 40 -11.11 4.45 -8.18
C GLY A 40 -10.20 5.34 -9.02
N GLY A 41 -9.18 4.77 -9.70
CA GLY A 41 -8.25 5.56 -10.52
C GLY A 41 -7.01 6.07 -9.78
N LYS A 42 -6.90 5.84 -8.47
CA LYS A 42 -5.80 6.34 -7.63
C LYS A 42 -5.11 5.19 -6.88
N TRP A 43 -3.81 5.35 -6.66
CA TRP A 43 -3.04 4.48 -5.77
C TRP A 43 -3.11 4.97 -4.32
N TYR A 44 -3.51 4.08 -3.42
CA TYR A 44 -3.53 4.30 -1.97
C TYR A 44 -2.43 3.48 -1.32
N HIS A 45 -1.79 4.05 -0.31
CA HIS A 45 -0.61 3.49 0.35
C HIS A 45 -0.96 3.12 1.79
N PHE A 46 -0.37 2.04 2.29
CA PHE A 46 -0.66 1.47 3.59
C PHE A 46 0.64 1.01 4.25
N ASP A 47 0.76 1.32 5.54
CA ASP A 47 1.87 0.90 6.40
C ASP A 47 1.86 -0.60 6.68
N THR A 48 0.68 -1.23 6.69
CA THR A 48 0.52 -2.67 6.95
C THR A 48 -0.51 -3.32 6.02
N LEU A 49 -0.37 -4.64 5.85
CA LEU A 49 -1.38 -5.47 5.19
C LEU A 49 -2.74 -5.39 5.88
N VAL A 50 -2.77 -5.18 7.20
CA VAL A 50 -4.01 -5.03 7.98
C VAL A 50 -4.74 -3.75 7.59
N CYS A 51 -4.03 -2.62 7.48
CA CYS A 51 -4.60 -1.36 6.99
C CYS A 51 -5.14 -1.51 5.56
N ARG A 52 -4.39 -2.18 4.67
CA ARG A 52 -4.89 -2.49 3.33
C ARG A 52 -6.18 -3.30 3.37
N SER A 53 -6.21 -4.38 4.15
CA SER A 53 -7.39 -5.24 4.24
C SER A 53 -8.61 -4.49 4.78
N LYS A 54 -8.43 -3.60 5.77
CA LYS A 54 -9.52 -2.73 6.26
C LYS A 54 -10.05 -1.81 5.17
N PHE A 55 -9.14 -1.19 4.41
CA PHE A 55 -9.51 -0.36 3.28
C PHE A 55 -10.23 -1.16 2.19
N GLU A 56 -9.79 -2.36 1.87
CA GLU A 56 -10.45 -3.23 0.87
C GLU A 56 -11.85 -3.67 1.33
N SER A 57 -12.07 -3.86 2.63
CA SER A 57 -13.40 -4.21 3.17
C SER A 57 -14.38 -3.04 3.15
N SER A 58 -13.92 -1.81 3.42
CA SER A 58 -14.77 -0.62 3.52
C SER A 58 -14.12 0.64 2.93
N PRO A 59 -13.82 0.68 1.62
CA PRO A 59 -13.02 1.75 1.02
C PRO A 59 -13.69 3.11 1.16
N ASN A 60 -15.00 3.20 0.92
CA ASN A 60 -15.75 4.46 0.99
C ASN A 60 -15.60 5.16 2.35
N SER A 61 -15.56 4.41 3.46
CA SER A 61 -15.38 4.98 4.80
C SER A 61 -14.04 5.69 5.02
N TYR A 62 -13.02 5.36 4.20
CA TYR A 62 -11.70 5.99 4.27
C TYR A 62 -11.45 6.99 3.13
N LEU A 63 -12.36 7.06 2.15
CA LEU A 63 -12.26 7.95 1.00
C LEU A 63 -13.07 9.23 1.19
N GLU A 64 -14.09 9.21 2.05
CA GLU A 64 -14.93 10.36 2.38
C GLU A 64 -14.37 11.15 3.57
N ALA A 65 -13.19 11.77 3.38
CA ALA A 65 -12.58 12.70 4.32
C ALA A 65 -12.20 14.02 3.61
#